data_AF-G3EKF1-F1
#
_entry.id   AF-G3EKF1-F1
#
_cell.length_a   1.000
_cell.length_b   1.000
_cell.length_c   1.000
_cell.angle_alpha   90.00
_cell.angle_beta   90.00
_cell.angle_gamma   90.00
#
_symmetry.space_group_name_H-M   'P 1'
#
loop_
_entity.id
_entity.type
_entity.pdbx_description
1 polymer ?
#
loop_
_entity_poly.entity_id
_entity_poly.type
_entity_poly.pdbx_seq_one_letter_code
_entity_poly.pdbx_strand_id
1 'polypeptide(L)'
;MKFTQQDIKLFDEIFKSASGYVLDFSNRTMREFFEEELSIDIDNEIYLDEGDSKAKRLRCFIKKTDRDTVLKVIDKLWVYRKLMTTDPVTARDEILYAQLVERINNTDIVSAQGIIPPTISVIQSIDVGYFLNELETMKSMPPQQRGYRFEGWLNELFSAFRLSPNAGFRITGEQIDGSFNLHNETYLIEAKWHNQKTSALDLHVFQGKLTQKATWTRGVFISWQGFSPDALNAWGNSKSVICVTGYDLYHMLLNNISLIDMLERKIRIAAERGEYYVSIDKLYPGIIKAGHPN
;
A
#
# COMPACT_ATOMS: atom_id res chain seq x y z
N MET A 1 -4.73 -6.39 -22.85
CA MET A 1 -6.10 -6.93 -22.96
C MET A 1 -6.71 -6.45 -24.27
N LYS A 2 -7.37 -7.31 -25.05
CA LYS A 2 -8.05 -6.84 -26.28
C LYS A 2 -9.32 -6.06 -25.93
N PHE A 3 -9.22 -4.73 -25.93
CA PHE A 3 -10.39 -3.84 -25.84
C PHE A 3 -11.07 -3.74 -27.21
N THR A 4 -12.39 -3.95 -27.28
CA THR A 4 -13.13 -3.81 -28.53
C THR A 4 -13.41 -2.34 -28.85
N GLN A 5 -13.75 -2.04 -30.10
CA GLN A 5 -14.10 -0.67 -30.50
C GLN A 5 -15.35 -0.14 -29.76
N GLN A 6 -16.25 -1.03 -29.36
CA GLN A 6 -17.42 -0.66 -28.56
C GLN A 6 -17.03 -0.31 -27.12
N ASP A 7 -16.08 -1.04 -26.53
CA ASP A 7 -15.59 -0.76 -25.17
C ASP A 7 -14.88 0.60 -25.14
N ILE A 8 -14.12 0.95 -26.18
CA ILE A 8 -13.50 2.28 -26.33
C ILE A 8 -14.56 3.38 -26.40
N LYS A 9 -15.65 3.18 -27.15
CA LYS A 9 -16.74 4.16 -27.23
C LYS A 9 -17.43 4.37 -25.88
N LEU A 10 -17.72 3.29 -25.17
CA LEU A 10 -18.30 3.36 -23.82
C LEU A 10 -17.34 4.08 -22.88
N PHE A 11 -16.06 3.71 -22.88
CA PHE A 11 -15.02 4.38 -22.11
C PHE A 11 -14.97 5.88 -22.40
N ASP A 12 -14.97 6.27 -23.68
CA ASP A 12 -14.94 7.66 -24.10
C ASP A 12 -16.18 8.46 -23.67
N GLU A 13 -17.36 7.84 -23.68
CA GLU A 13 -18.61 8.46 -23.22
C GLU A 13 -18.64 8.65 -21.70
N ILE A 14 -18.17 7.64 -20.95
CA ILE A 14 -18.12 7.62 -19.48
C ILE A 14 -17.04 8.56 -18.95
N PHE A 15 -15.85 8.59 -19.54
CA PHE A 15 -14.72 9.39 -19.03
C PHE A 15 -14.45 10.66 -19.83
N LYS A 16 -15.40 11.05 -20.70
CA LYS A 16 -15.35 12.25 -21.54
C LYS A 16 -14.05 12.35 -22.35
N SER A 17 -13.58 11.24 -22.92
CA SER A 17 -12.27 11.15 -23.58
C SER A 17 -12.24 11.18 -25.11
N ALA A 18 -13.40 11.35 -25.76
CA ALA A 18 -13.51 11.39 -27.22
C ALA A 18 -12.68 12.51 -27.89
N SER A 19 -12.55 13.69 -27.28
CA SER A 19 -11.87 14.87 -27.84
C SER A 19 -10.42 15.06 -27.34
N GLY A 20 -9.81 14.02 -26.77
CA GLY A 20 -8.46 14.10 -26.21
C GLY A 20 -8.39 14.61 -24.77
N TYR A 21 -9.54 14.88 -24.16
CA TYR A 21 -9.71 15.07 -22.73
C TYR A 21 -9.76 13.73 -22.00
N VAL A 22 -9.68 13.75 -20.67
CA VAL A 22 -10.00 12.62 -19.80
C VAL A 22 -10.51 13.29 -18.53
N LEU A 23 -11.83 13.27 -18.31
CA LEU A 23 -12.47 14.07 -17.26
C LEU A 23 -11.95 15.53 -17.28
N ASP A 24 -11.66 16.11 -16.12
CA ASP A 24 -11.05 17.43 -15.95
C ASP A 24 -9.52 17.39 -15.77
N PHE A 25 -8.87 16.24 -16.04
CA PHE A 25 -7.43 16.13 -15.87
C PHE A 25 -6.64 16.95 -16.90
N SER A 26 -5.57 17.60 -16.41
CA SER A 26 -4.43 18.01 -17.21
C SER A 26 -3.44 16.83 -17.37
N ASN A 27 -2.44 16.92 -18.24
CA ASN A 27 -1.39 15.88 -18.30
C ASN A 27 -0.71 15.69 -16.92
N ARG A 28 -0.44 16.80 -16.22
CA ARG A 28 0.18 16.78 -14.88
C ARG A 28 -0.73 16.11 -13.85
N THR A 29 -1.99 16.55 -13.75
CA THR A 29 -2.91 16.01 -12.73
C THR A 29 -3.35 14.58 -13.03
N MET A 30 -3.37 14.17 -14.31
CA MET A 30 -3.55 12.76 -14.67
C MET A 30 -2.37 11.91 -14.20
N ARG A 31 -1.13 12.37 -14.47
CA ARG A 31 0.07 11.71 -13.97
C ARG A 31 -0.07 11.57 -12.45
N GLU A 32 -0.19 12.67 -11.72
CA GLU A 32 -0.35 12.69 -10.26
C GLU A 32 -1.43 11.69 -9.80
N PHE A 33 -2.60 11.65 -10.45
CA PHE A 33 -3.65 10.67 -10.14
C PHE A 33 -3.20 9.20 -10.34
N PHE A 34 -2.59 8.86 -11.46
CA PHE A 34 -2.09 7.50 -11.72
C PHE A 34 -0.94 7.12 -10.79
N GLU A 35 -0.08 8.09 -10.48
CA GLU A 35 1.00 7.89 -9.54
C GLU A 35 0.40 7.66 -8.17
N GLU A 36 -0.49 8.51 -7.66
CA GLU A 36 -1.09 8.54 -6.31
C GLU A 36 -2.09 7.41 -6.03
N GLU A 37 -3.06 7.19 -6.90
CA GLU A 37 -4.17 6.26 -6.66
C GLU A 37 -3.87 4.83 -7.13
N LEU A 38 -2.93 4.68 -8.07
CA LEU A 38 -2.71 3.43 -8.80
C LEU A 38 -1.27 2.93 -8.75
N SER A 39 -0.31 3.77 -8.35
CA SER A 39 1.13 3.47 -8.38
C SER A 39 1.61 3.05 -9.78
N ILE A 40 1.04 3.64 -10.83
CA ILE A 40 1.33 3.31 -12.23
C ILE A 40 2.05 4.50 -12.88
N ASP A 41 3.16 4.23 -13.55
CA ASP A 41 3.81 5.23 -14.41
C ASP A 41 3.05 5.29 -15.74
N ILE A 42 2.02 6.13 -15.81
CA ILE A 42 1.21 6.29 -17.03
C ILE A 42 1.97 7.00 -18.16
N ASP A 43 3.07 7.68 -17.83
CA ASP A 43 3.91 8.41 -18.79
C ASP A 43 5.09 7.57 -19.29
N ASN A 44 5.14 6.29 -18.93
CA ASN A 44 6.12 5.34 -19.43
C ASN A 44 6.08 5.22 -20.96
N GLU A 45 7.26 5.05 -21.57
CA GLU A 45 7.43 5.02 -23.03
C GLU A 45 6.61 3.91 -23.71
N ILE A 46 6.31 2.82 -23.00
CA ILE A 46 5.49 1.73 -23.53
C ILE A 46 4.06 2.15 -23.89
N TYR A 47 3.59 3.33 -23.43
CA TYR A 47 2.26 3.85 -23.72
C TYR A 47 2.24 4.93 -24.81
N LEU A 48 3.36 5.15 -25.51
CA LEU A 48 3.49 6.20 -26.53
C LEU A 48 3.04 5.79 -27.95
N ASP A 49 2.65 4.54 -28.19
CA ASP A 49 2.30 4.03 -29.54
C ASP A 49 1.29 4.91 -30.30
N GLU A 50 0.30 5.49 -29.59
CA GLU A 50 -0.75 6.31 -30.18
C GLU A 50 -0.48 7.82 -30.05
N GLY A 51 0.65 8.18 -29.43
CA GLY A 51 1.13 9.53 -29.14
C GLY A 51 1.24 9.83 -27.64
N ASP A 52 1.68 11.04 -27.32
CA ASP A 52 2.12 11.48 -25.99
C ASP A 52 1.07 12.28 -25.20
N SER A 53 -0.16 12.41 -25.69
CA SER A 53 -1.23 13.09 -24.96
C SER A 53 -1.88 12.16 -23.93
N LYS A 54 -2.39 12.74 -22.82
CA LYS A 54 -3.12 12.01 -21.75
C LYS A 54 -4.11 10.95 -22.26
N ALA A 55 -5.00 11.34 -23.18
CA ALA A 55 -6.04 10.44 -23.67
C ALA A 55 -5.50 9.36 -24.62
N LYS A 56 -4.37 9.62 -25.29
CA LYS A 56 -3.69 8.63 -26.14
C LYS A 56 -2.92 7.62 -25.27
N ARG A 57 -2.18 8.10 -24.26
CA ARG A 57 -1.53 7.24 -23.26
C ARG A 57 -2.51 6.35 -22.54
N LEU A 58 -3.63 6.90 -22.05
CA LEU A 58 -4.66 6.10 -21.38
C LEU A 58 -5.29 5.03 -22.29
N ARG A 59 -5.56 5.37 -23.55
CA ARG A 59 -6.05 4.38 -24.53
C ARG A 59 -5.02 3.29 -24.79
N CYS A 60 -3.75 3.65 -24.95
CA CYS A 60 -2.66 2.69 -25.12
C CYS A 60 -2.52 1.78 -23.89
N PHE A 61 -2.56 2.37 -22.69
CA PHE A 61 -2.59 1.66 -21.42
C PHE A 61 -3.71 0.61 -21.38
N ILE A 62 -4.96 1.01 -21.61
CA ILE A 62 -6.12 0.10 -21.55
C ILE A 62 -5.99 -1.07 -22.54
N LYS A 63 -5.45 -0.83 -23.73
CA LYS A 63 -5.25 -1.86 -24.77
C LYS A 63 -4.10 -2.82 -24.41
N LYS A 64 -3.03 -2.34 -23.78
CA LYS A 64 -1.84 -3.16 -23.50
C LYS A 64 -1.94 -3.92 -22.19
N THR A 65 -2.54 -3.30 -21.17
CA THR A 65 -2.54 -3.78 -19.78
C THR A 65 -3.45 -4.99 -19.57
N ASP A 66 -3.17 -5.81 -18.55
CA ASP A 66 -4.02 -6.92 -18.14
C ASP A 66 -5.41 -6.47 -17.66
N ARG A 67 -6.40 -7.37 -17.76
CA ARG A 67 -7.80 -7.07 -17.43
C ARG A 67 -7.99 -6.56 -16.00
N ASP A 68 -7.34 -7.18 -15.02
CA ASP A 68 -7.60 -6.92 -13.60
C ASP A 68 -7.07 -5.53 -13.22
N THR A 69 -5.91 -5.15 -13.76
CA THR A 69 -5.39 -3.79 -13.60
C THR A 69 -6.25 -2.75 -14.32
N VAL A 70 -6.74 -3.04 -15.54
CA VAL A 70 -7.66 -2.13 -16.26
C VAL A 70 -8.94 -1.89 -15.48
N LEU A 71 -9.54 -2.94 -14.90
CA LEU A 71 -10.73 -2.82 -14.03
C LEU A 71 -10.46 -1.91 -12.83
N LYS A 72 -9.29 -2.07 -12.18
CA LYS A 72 -8.89 -1.25 -11.04
C LYS A 72 -8.75 0.23 -11.41
N VAL A 73 -8.16 0.53 -12.57
CA VAL A 73 -8.05 1.91 -13.09
C VAL A 73 -9.43 2.51 -13.38
N ILE A 74 -10.30 1.75 -14.06
CA ILE A 74 -11.65 2.19 -14.41
C ILE A 74 -12.49 2.49 -13.16
N ASP A 75 -12.38 1.65 -12.13
CA ASP A 75 -13.07 1.89 -10.85
C ASP A 75 -12.58 3.16 -10.15
N LYS A 76 -11.26 3.39 -10.10
CA LYS A 76 -10.69 4.62 -9.52
C LYS A 76 -11.10 5.88 -10.28
N LEU A 77 -11.07 5.85 -11.61
CA LEU A 77 -11.56 6.97 -12.44
C LEU A 77 -13.05 7.22 -12.24
N TRP A 78 -13.84 6.17 -12.02
CA TRP A 78 -15.27 6.28 -11.76
C TRP A 78 -15.57 6.92 -10.41
N VAL A 79 -14.85 6.50 -9.36
CA VAL A 79 -14.91 7.13 -8.04
C VAL A 79 -14.55 8.62 -8.14
N TYR A 80 -13.49 8.96 -8.86
CA TYR A 80 -13.11 10.34 -9.10
C TYR A 80 -14.21 11.13 -9.81
N ARG A 81 -14.79 10.60 -10.90
CA ARG A 81 -15.88 11.25 -11.63
C ARG A 81 -17.10 11.54 -10.74
N LYS A 82 -17.47 10.61 -9.85
CA LYS A 82 -18.59 10.82 -8.90
C LYS A 82 -18.36 11.97 -7.91
N LEU A 83 -17.10 12.34 -7.65
CA LEU A 83 -16.75 13.44 -6.75
C LEU A 83 -16.68 14.79 -7.48
N MET A 84 -16.67 14.81 -8.82
CA MET A 84 -16.66 16.05 -9.60
C MET A 84 -17.99 16.79 -9.46
N THR A 85 -17.92 18.09 -9.14
CA THR A 85 -19.11 18.95 -9.03
C THR A 85 -19.52 19.60 -10.34
N THR A 86 -18.63 19.62 -11.34
CA THR A 86 -18.79 20.32 -12.62
C THR A 86 -19.61 19.55 -13.65
N ASP A 87 -19.62 18.22 -13.58
CA ASP A 87 -20.42 17.32 -14.44
C ASP A 87 -20.98 16.16 -13.60
N PRO A 88 -22.07 16.37 -12.86
CA PRO A 88 -22.63 15.36 -11.97
C PRO A 88 -23.04 14.08 -12.72
N VAL A 89 -22.71 12.94 -12.13
CA VAL A 89 -23.05 11.62 -12.69
C VAL A 89 -24.56 11.44 -12.77
N THR A 90 -25.05 10.96 -13.92
CA THR A 90 -26.46 10.64 -14.14
C THR A 90 -26.73 9.13 -14.02
N ALA A 91 -27.99 8.74 -13.84
CA ALA A 91 -28.38 7.33 -13.86
C ALA A 91 -27.99 6.61 -15.18
N ARG A 92 -27.94 7.35 -16.30
CA ARG A 92 -27.46 6.80 -17.58
C ARG A 92 -25.96 6.48 -17.51
N ASP A 93 -25.16 7.35 -16.93
CA ASP A 93 -23.72 7.11 -16.77
C ASP A 93 -23.45 5.87 -15.90
N GLU A 94 -24.23 5.67 -14.83
CA GLU A 94 -24.13 4.48 -13.98
C GLU A 94 -24.42 3.19 -14.76
N ILE A 95 -25.45 3.20 -15.61
CA ILE A 95 -25.79 2.07 -16.48
C ILE A 95 -24.65 1.80 -17.48
N LEU A 96 -24.12 2.84 -18.12
CA LEU A 96 -23.02 2.68 -19.08
C LEU A 96 -21.74 2.15 -18.41
N TYR A 97 -21.44 2.64 -17.20
CA TYR A 97 -20.33 2.15 -16.40
C TYR A 97 -20.50 0.68 -16.03
N ALA A 98 -21.67 0.28 -15.54
CA ALA A 98 -21.97 -1.12 -15.21
C ALA A 98 -21.83 -2.03 -16.45
N GLN A 99 -22.32 -1.58 -17.61
CA GLN A 99 -22.17 -2.30 -18.88
C GLN A 99 -20.70 -2.44 -19.29
N LEU A 100 -19.88 -1.40 -19.14
CA LEU A 100 -18.46 -1.46 -19.44
C LEU A 100 -17.74 -2.48 -18.54
N VAL A 101 -17.99 -2.43 -17.23
CA VAL A 101 -17.39 -3.36 -16.25
C VAL A 101 -17.80 -4.81 -16.53
N GLU A 102 -19.07 -5.06 -16.81
CA GLU A 102 -19.57 -6.40 -17.14
C GLU A 102 -18.88 -6.96 -18.39
N ARG A 103 -18.73 -6.14 -19.44
CA ARG A 103 -18.07 -6.54 -20.69
C ARG A 103 -16.59 -6.88 -20.48
N ILE A 104 -15.88 -6.08 -19.70
CA ILE A 104 -14.46 -6.32 -19.39
C ILE A 104 -14.31 -7.61 -18.58
N ASN A 105 -15.17 -7.84 -17.57
CA ASN A 105 -15.15 -9.05 -16.76
C ASN A 105 -15.40 -10.32 -17.58
N ASN A 106 -16.34 -10.27 -18.53
CA ASN A 106 -16.72 -11.39 -19.39
C ASN A 106 -15.76 -11.65 -20.56
N THR A 107 -14.63 -10.95 -20.62
CA THR A 107 -13.58 -11.17 -21.61
C THR A 107 -12.90 -12.52 -21.37
N ASP A 108 -12.67 -13.29 -22.44
CA ASP A 108 -12.07 -14.62 -22.35
C ASP A 108 -10.60 -14.57 -21.88
N ILE A 109 -10.10 -15.68 -21.34
CA ILE A 109 -8.76 -15.76 -20.71
C ILE A 109 -7.66 -15.29 -21.67
N VAL A 110 -7.78 -15.56 -22.98
CA VAL A 110 -6.76 -15.15 -23.96
C VAL A 110 -6.80 -13.64 -24.18
N SER A 111 -7.99 -13.04 -24.29
CA SER A 111 -8.14 -11.60 -24.46
C SER A 111 -7.91 -10.81 -23.16
N ALA A 112 -8.01 -11.45 -22.00
CA ALA A 112 -7.74 -10.87 -20.69
C ALA A 112 -6.24 -10.64 -20.42
N GLN A 113 -5.36 -11.34 -21.15
CA GLN A 113 -3.91 -11.17 -21.04
C GLN A 113 -3.46 -9.77 -21.50
N GLY A 114 -2.45 -9.26 -20.82
CA GLY A 114 -1.81 -7.98 -21.10
C GLY A 114 -0.51 -7.83 -20.32
N ILE A 115 0.17 -6.71 -20.53
CA ILE A 115 1.34 -6.37 -19.72
C ILE A 115 0.88 -5.99 -18.31
N ILE A 116 1.70 -6.32 -17.32
CA ILE A 116 1.60 -5.72 -15.99
C ILE A 116 2.25 -4.34 -16.13
N PRO A 117 1.58 -3.23 -15.77
CA PRO A 117 2.14 -1.90 -15.93
C PRO A 117 3.45 -1.74 -15.17
N PRO A 118 4.38 -0.90 -15.65
CA PRO A 118 5.48 -0.42 -14.84
C PRO A 118 4.87 0.33 -13.65
N THR A 119 4.91 -0.34 -12.51
CA THR A 119 4.55 0.30 -11.26
C THR A 119 5.65 1.28 -10.90
N ILE A 120 5.27 2.50 -10.55
CA ILE A 120 6.18 3.39 -9.84
C ILE A 120 6.48 2.65 -8.55
N SER A 121 7.72 2.18 -8.40
CA SER A 121 8.19 1.72 -7.11
C SER A 121 7.93 2.89 -6.16
N VAL A 122 6.99 2.75 -5.24
CA VAL A 122 6.58 3.80 -4.29
C VAL A 122 7.79 4.47 -3.64
N ILE A 123 8.88 3.70 -3.54
CA ILE A 123 10.21 4.06 -3.07
C ILE A 123 10.89 5.20 -3.86
N GLN A 124 10.64 5.39 -5.16
CA GLN A 124 11.23 6.48 -5.95
C GLN A 124 10.65 7.87 -5.60
N SER A 125 9.44 7.91 -5.01
CA SER A 125 8.83 9.15 -4.50
C SER A 125 9.03 9.36 -3.00
N ILE A 126 9.57 8.38 -2.29
CA ILE A 126 9.79 8.45 -0.84
C ILE A 126 11.14 9.11 -0.57
N ASP A 127 11.13 10.16 0.26
CA ASP A 127 12.37 10.74 0.78
C ASP A 127 12.99 9.81 1.84
N VAL A 128 13.70 8.79 1.36
CA VAL A 128 14.40 7.81 2.21
C VAL A 128 15.40 8.51 3.14
N GLY A 129 16.02 9.60 2.67
CA GLY A 129 16.96 10.40 3.45
C GLY A 129 16.31 11.04 4.68
N TYR A 130 15.12 11.63 4.50
CA TYR A 130 14.30 12.13 5.61
C TYR A 130 14.01 11.04 6.63
N PHE A 131 13.49 9.89 6.20
CA PHE A 131 13.10 8.82 7.13
C PHE A 131 14.29 8.28 7.93
N LEU A 132 15.44 8.08 7.28
CA LEU A 132 16.66 7.63 7.94
C LEU A 132 17.22 8.68 8.92
N ASN A 133 17.24 9.96 8.54
CA ASN A 133 17.73 11.03 9.40
C ASN A 133 16.86 11.23 10.65
N GLU A 134 15.53 11.10 10.52
CA GLU A 134 14.62 11.16 11.66
C GLU A 134 14.85 10.01 12.66
N LEU A 135 15.16 8.79 12.17
CA LEU A 135 15.53 7.66 13.04
C LEU A 135 16.80 7.96 13.86
N GLU A 136 17.81 8.59 13.26
CA GLU A 136 19.01 9.00 13.99
C GLU A 136 18.72 10.10 15.01
N THR A 137 17.91 11.09 14.63
CA THR A 137 17.53 12.19 15.52
C THR A 137 16.76 11.68 16.74
N MET A 138 15.82 10.75 16.55
CA MET A 138 15.02 10.15 17.62
C MET A 138 15.85 9.46 18.71
N LYS A 139 17.02 8.89 18.40
CA LYS A 139 17.86 8.20 19.42
C LYS A 139 18.29 9.10 20.56
N SER A 140 18.51 10.38 20.25
CA SER A 140 18.92 11.40 21.22
C SER A 140 17.75 11.93 22.07
N MET A 141 16.51 11.55 21.77
CA MET A 141 15.34 12.04 22.49
C MET A 141 15.10 11.30 23.81
N PRO A 142 14.48 11.97 24.81
CA PRO A 142 14.00 11.33 26.03
C PRO A 142 13.00 10.18 25.74
N PRO A 143 12.96 9.11 26.56
CA PRO A 143 12.21 7.89 26.23
C PRO A 143 10.74 8.09 25.85
N GLN A 144 10.01 8.92 26.60
CA GLN A 144 8.58 9.18 26.33
C GLN A 144 8.39 9.96 25.02
N GLN A 145 9.16 11.03 24.82
CA GLN A 145 9.10 11.86 23.61
C GLN A 145 9.48 11.04 22.37
N ARG A 146 10.47 10.16 22.51
CA ARG A 146 10.91 9.25 21.46
C ARG A 146 9.82 8.26 21.05
N GLY A 147 9.10 7.70 22.03
CA GLY A 147 7.94 6.83 21.75
C GLY A 147 6.89 7.55 20.92
N TYR A 148 6.44 8.73 21.37
CA TYR A 148 5.45 9.53 20.63
C TYR A 148 5.94 9.97 19.25
N ARG A 149 7.21 10.38 19.11
CA ARG A 149 7.76 10.74 17.79
C ARG A 149 7.81 9.53 16.87
N PHE A 150 8.14 8.34 17.40
CA PHE A 150 8.17 7.10 16.62
C PHE A 150 6.80 6.69 16.10
N GLU A 151 5.73 6.84 16.91
CA GLU A 151 4.35 6.65 16.45
C GLU A 151 4.01 7.58 15.29
N GLY A 152 4.36 8.87 15.41
CA GLY A 152 4.20 9.84 14.32
C GLY A 152 5.01 9.50 13.06
N TRP A 153 6.26 9.06 13.24
CA TRP A 153 7.16 8.66 12.16
C TRP A 153 6.63 7.44 11.40
N LEU A 154 6.06 6.47 12.12
CA LEU A 154 5.39 5.32 11.51
C LEU A 154 4.16 5.76 10.71
N ASN A 155 3.36 6.68 11.23
CA ASN A 155 2.21 7.22 10.50
C ASN A 155 2.65 7.91 9.19
N GLU A 156 3.69 8.74 9.24
CA GLU A 156 4.31 9.37 8.07
C GLU A 156 4.81 8.32 7.07
N LEU A 157 5.49 7.27 7.54
CA LEU A 157 6.01 6.18 6.70
C LEU A 157 4.86 5.43 6.01
N PHE A 158 3.83 5.02 6.75
CA PHE A 158 2.67 4.33 6.17
C PHE A 158 1.92 5.22 5.18
N SER A 159 1.84 6.53 5.44
CA SER A 159 1.24 7.51 4.53
C SER A 159 2.06 7.63 3.23
N ALA A 160 3.39 7.66 3.34
CA ALA A 160 4.29 7.68 2.20
C ALA A 160 4.18 6.40 1.34
N PHE A 161 3.85 5.27 1.97
CA PHE A 161 3.50 4.02 1.30
C PHE A 161 2.00 3.88 0.94
N ARG A 162 1.20 4.92 1.14
CA ARG A 162 -0.23 5.01 0.82
C ARG A 162 -1.10 3.91 1.44
N LEU A 163 -0.76 3.54 2.66
CA LEU A 163 -1.50 2.55 3.44
C LEU A 163 -2.67 3.17 4.23
N SER A 164 -3.13 4.37 3.86
CA SER A 164 -4.24 5.09 4.52
C SER A 164 -4.19 5.01 6.07
N PRO A 165 -3.10 5.47 6.71
CA PRO A 165 -2.94 5.28 8.14
C PRO A 165 -3.86 6.18 8.96
N ASN A 166 -4.29 5.70 10.12
CA ASN A 166 -4.88 6.51 11.17
C ASN A 166 -3.92 6.58 12.36
N ALA A 167 -3.74 7.78 12.91
CA ALA A 167 -2.96 7.99 14.13
C ALA A 167 -3.61 7.28 15.34
N GLY A 168 -2.86 7.16 16.43
CA GLY A 168 -3.30 6.47 17.64
C GLY A 168 -4.65 6.95 18.15
N PHE A 169 -5.46 6.01 18.62
CA PHE A 169 -6.83 6.26 19.07
C PHE A 169 -7.17 5.44 20.32
N ARG A 170 -8.19 5.89 21.05
CA ARG A 170 -8.72 5.18 22.22
C ARG A 170 -10.08 4.57 21.90
N ILE A 171 -10.21 3.27 22.11
CA ILE A 171 -11.51 2.59 22.13
C ILE A 171 -11.78 2.21 23.59
N THR A 172 -12.83 2.75 24.21
CA THR A 172 -13.37 2.34 25.52
C THR A 172 -12.34 1.78 26.52
N GLY A 173 -11.41 2.63 26.98
CA GLY A 173 -10.40 2.27 27.98
C GLY A 173 -9.12 1.60 27.45
N GLU A 174 -9.04 1.33 26.14
CA GLU A 174 -7.92 0.69 25.45
C GLU A 174 -7.24 1.69 24.48
N GLN A 175 -5.91 1.78 24.53
CA GLN A 175 -5.11 2.58 23.59
C GLN A 175 -4.51 1.68 22.50
N ILE A 176 -4.66 2.13 21.25
CA ILE A 176 -4.04 1.57 20.05
C ILE A 176 -3.17 2.66 19.43
N ASP A 177 -1.92 2.33 19.09
CA ASP A 177 -0.93 3.31 18.64
C ASP A 177 -1.17 3.77 17.19
N GLY A 178 -1.94 3.00 16.43
CA GLY A 178 -2.45 3.41 15.12
C GLY A 178 -3.10 2.28 14.34
N SER A 179 -3.45 2.56 13.08
CA SER A 179 -3.85 1.53 12.13
C SER A 179 -3.48 1.92 10.71
N PHE A 180 -3.46 0.94 9.79
CA PHE A 180 -3.33 1.17 8.36
C PHE A 180 -4.13 0.12 7.58
N ASN A 181 -4.40 0.38 6.31
CA ASN A 181 -5.05 -0.53 5.38
C ASN A 181 -4.04 -1.09 4.38
N LEU A 182 -4.03 -2.43 4.25
CA LEU A 182 -3.28 -3.14 3.22
C LEU A 182 -4.23 -4.15 2.57
N HIS A 183 -4.37 -4.09 1.25
CA HIS A 183 -5.29 -4.96 0.49
C HIS A 183 -6.73 -5.01 1.03
N ASN A 184 -7.27 -3.84 1.41
CA ASN A 184 -8.62 -3.71 1.95
C ASN A 184 -8.83 -4.38 3.33
N GLU A 185 -7.74 -4.78 4.00
CA GLU A 185 -7.75 -5.29 5.36
C GLU A 185 -7.13 -4.26 6.31
N THR A 186 -7.72 -4.12 7.49
CA THR A 186 -7.22 -3.22 8.53
C THR A 186 -6.22 -3.92 9.43
N TYR A 187 -5.04 -3.31 9.57
CA TYR A 187 -3.98 -3.70 10.48
C TYR A 187 -3.90 -2.69 11.62
N LEU A 188 -4.07 -3.16 12.86
CA LEU A 188 -3.80 -2.34 14.04
C LEU A 188 -2.30 -2.38 14.37
N ILE A 189 -1.78 -1.27 14.89
CA ILE A 189 -0.35 -1.12 15.21
C ILE A 189 -0.18 -1.04 16.73
N GLU A 190 0.83 -1.73 17.23
CA GLU A 190 1.48 -1.43 18.51
C GLU A 190 2.96 -1.15 18.23
N ALA A 191 3.48 -0.04 18.73
CA ALA A 191 4.84 0.44 18.47
C ALA A 191 5.61 0.65 19.77
N LYS A 192 6.82 0.08 19.88
CA LYS A 192 7.69 0.22 21.05
C LYS A 192 9.11 0.64 20.67
N TRP A 193 9.51 1.81 21.15
CA TRP A 193 10.92 2.26 21.14
C TRP A 193 11.54 2.21 22.54
N HIS A 194 11.82 1.00 23.01
CA HIS A 194 12.53 0.76 24.27
C HIS A 194 13.93 0.23 24.01
N ASN A 195 14.84 0.40 24.97
CA ASN A 195 16.20 -0.15 24.90
C ASN A 195 16.27 -1.66 25.20
N GLN A 196 15.17 -2.22 25.73
CA GLN A 196 15.05 -3.65 26.02
C GLN A 196 14.23 -4.33 24.93
N LYS A 197 14.56 -5.59 24.66
CA LYS A 197 13.77 -6.44 23.76
C LYS A 197 12.37 -6.67 24.32
N THR A 198 11.39 -6.67 23.42
CA THR A 198 9.98 -6.92 23.74
C THR A 198 9.75 -8.35 24.24
N SER A 199 8.90 -8.48 25.25
CA SER A 199 8.58 -9.75 25.92
C SER A 199 7.37 -10.47 25.29
N ALA A 200 7.15 -11.74 25.61
CA ALA A 200 5.93 -12.46 25.23
C ALA A 200 4.67 -11.83 25.83
N LEU A 201 4.76 -11.27 27.05
CA LEU A 201 3.64 -10.63 27.72
C LEU A 201 3.09 -9.48 26.88
N ASP A 202 3.98 -8.64 26.35
CA ASP A 202 3.60 -7.52 25.48
C ASP A 202 2.86 -8.00 24.23
N LEU A 203 3.38 -9.03 23.58
CA LEU A 203 2.74 -9.63 22.40
C LEU A 203 1.35 -10.19 22.76
N HIS A 204 1.22 -10.91 23.88
CA HIS A 204 -0.05 -11.50 24.30
C HIS A 204 -1.09 -10.46 24.68
N VAL A 205 -0.68 -9.37 25.33
CA VAL A 205 -1.55 -8.22 25.59
C VAL A 205 -2.09 -7.66 24.28
N PHE A 206 -1.23 -7.44 23.28
CA PHE A 206 -1.66 -6.92 21.99
C PHE A 206 -2.56 -7.90 21.22
N GLN A 207 -2.27 -9.21 21.21
CA GLN A 207 -3.21 -10.18 20.63
C GLN A 207 -4.56 -10.20 21.35
N GLY A 208 -4.58 -10.06 22.68
CA GLY A 208 -5.81 -9.94 23.46
C GLY A 208 -6.67 -8.76 22.99
N LYS A 209 -6.03 -7.61 22.70
CA LYS A 209 -6.68 -6.44 22.10
C LYS A 209 -7.31 -6.75 20.73
N LEU A 210 -6.59 -7.43 19.85
CA LEU A 210 -7.08 -7.81 18.51
C LEU A 210 -8.26 -8.79 18.56
N THR A 211 -8.25 -9.71 19.52
CA THR A 211 -9.29 -10.76 19.63
C THR A 211 -10.67 -10.18 19.96
N GLN A 212 -10.72 -8.94 20.45
CA GLN A 212 -11.95 -8.20 20.72
C GLN A 212 -12.44 -7.38 19.51
N LYS A 213 -11.70 -7.37 18.40
CA LYS A 213 -12.06 -6.67 17.16
C LYS A 213 -12.68 -7.64 16.16
N ALA A 214 -13.01 -7.15 14.97
CA ALA A 214 -13.57 -7.99 13.92
C ALA A 214 -12.60 -9.14 13.56
N THR A 215 -13.14 -10.31 13.19
CA THR A 215 -12.33 -11.52 12.95
C THR A 215 -11.28 -11.35 11.86
N TRP A 216 -11.48 -10.42 10.92
CA TRP A 216 -10.53 -10.10 9.86
C TRP A 216 -9.49 -9.04 10.25
N THR A 217 -9.56 -8.47 11.46
CA THR A 217 -8.56 -7.51 11.96
C THR A 217 -7.25 -8.22 12.27
N ARG A 218 -6.16 -7.70 11.69
CA ARG A 218 -4.80 -8.19 11.95
C ARG A 218 -4.01 -7.14 12.71
N GLY A 219 -2.85 -7.53 13.23
CA GLY A 219 -1.93 -6.64 13.94
C GLY A 219 -0.54 -6.65 13.34
N VAL A 220 0.14 -5.51 13.48
CA VAL A 220 1.59 -5.42 13.33
C VAL A 220 2.17 -4.89 14.63
N PHE A 221 3.05 -5.67 15.23
CA PHE A 221 3.82 -5.25 16.39
C PHE A 221 5.19 -4.80 15.93
N ILE A 222 5.51 -3.53 16.18
CA ILE A 222 6.77 -2.90 15.78
C ILE A 222 7.61 -2.65 17.02
N SER A 223 8.76 -3.32 17.12
CA SER A 223 9.69 -3.14 18.24
C SER A 223 11.05 -2.68 17.76
N TRP A 224 11.51 -1.50 18.18
CA TRP A 224 12.78 -0.94 17.74
C TRP A 224 13.97 -1.86 18.04
N GLN A 225 14.12 -2.30 19.30
CA GLN A 225 15.16 -3.27 19.71
C GLN A 225 14.81 -4.74 19.39
N GLY A 226 13.62 -4.97 18.83
CA GLY A 226 13.12 -6.29 18.49
C GLY A 226 12.66 -7.13 19.69
N PHE A 227 12.58 -8.43 19.47
CA PHE A 227 11.92 -9.37 20.37
C PHE A 227 12.94 -10.30 21.05
N SER A 228 12.69 -10.67 22.31
CA SER A 228 13.55 -11.66 22.96
C SER A 228 13.34 -13.05 22.33
N PRO A 229 14.35 -13.92 22.31
CA PRO A 229 14.17 -15.30 21.84
C PRO A 229 13.03 -16.01 22.58
N ASP A 230 12.94 -15.81 23.90
CA ASP A 230 11.87 -16.36 24.73
C ASP A 230 10.50 -15.82 24.33
N ALA A 231 10.41 -14.54 23.95
CA ALA A 231 9.16 -13.95 23.46
C ALA A 231 8.66 -14.64 22.19
N LEU A 232 9.55 -14.89 21.23
CA LEU A 232 9.24 -15.56 19.98
C LEU A 232 8.89 -17.04 20.18
N ASN A 233 9.63 -17.74 21.06
CA ASN A 233 9.36 -19.14 21.38
C ASN A 233 8.02 -19.32 22.09
N ALA A 234 7.68 -18.43 23.04
CA ALA A 234 6.42 -18.47 23.77
C ALA A 234 5.22 -17.95 22.94
N TRP A 235 5.47 -17.28 21.81
CA TRP A 235 4.40 -16.69 21.00
C TRP A 235 3.41 -17.74 20.49
N GLY A 236 3.91 -18.90 20.04
CA GLY A 236 3.09 -20.03 19.60
C GLY A 236 2.35 -19.78 18.28
N ASN A 237 1.37 -20.65 17.99
CA ASN A 237 0.64 -20.70 16.72
C ASN A 237 -0.69 -19.93 16.74
N SER A 238 -1.31 -19.82 15.56
CA SER A 238 -2.65 -19.24 15.33
C SER A 238 -2.79 -17.79 15.81
N LYS A 239 -1.80 -16.96 15.49
CA LYS A 239 -1.76 -15.53 15.86
C LYS A 239 -2.13 -14.67 14.67
N SER A 240 -2.64 -13.47 14.95
CA SER A 240 -2.98 -12.48 13.92
C SER A 240 -2.01 -11.29 13.93
N VAL A 241 -0.89 -11.40 14.64
CA VAL A 241 0.14 -10.34 14.75
C VAL A 241 1.39 -10.73 13.98
N ILE A 242 1.83 -9.85 13.08
CA ILE A 242 3.14 -9.92 12.44
C ILE A 242 4.13 -9.05 13.22
N CYS A 243 5.33 -9.57 13.44
CA CYS A 243 6.39 -8.88 14.16
C CYS A 243 7.37 -8.20 13.18
N VAL A 244 7.64 -6.93 13.42
CA VAL A 244 8.60 -6.10 12.66
C VAL A 244 9.56 -5.43 13.63
N THR A 245 10.85 -5.41 13.28
CA THR A 245 11.88 -4.81 14.12
C THR A 245 12.35 -3.45 13.60
N GLY A 246 12.99 -2.65 14.45
CA GLY A 246 13.69 -1.44 14.00
C GLY A 246 14.75 -1.75 12.94
N TYR A 247 15.45 -2.88 13.09
CA TYR A 247 16.38 -3.42 12.09
C TYR A 247 15.70 -3.65 10.73
N ASP A 248 14.51 -4.27 10.72
CA ASP A 248 13.76 -4.48 9.48
C ASP A 248 13.43 -3.14 8.81
N LEU A 249 12.94 -2.16 9.56
CA LEU A 249 12.54 -0.85 9.02
C LEU A 249 13.74 -0.05 8.50
N TYR A 250 14.84 -0.01 9.26
CA TYR A 250 16.06 0.69 8.86
C TYR A 250 16.65 0.10 7.58
N HIS A 251 16.81 -1.24 7.53
CA HIS A 251 17.39 -1.88 6.35
C HIS A 251 16.45 -1.91 5.15
N MET A 252 15.14 -1.88 5.37
CA MET A 252 14.17 -1.71 4.29
C MET A 252 14.37 -0.35 3.59
N LEU A 253 14.49 0.72 4.38
CA LEU A 253 14.79 2.07 3.86
C LEU A 253 16.17 2.12 3.19
N LEU A 254 17.23 1.67 3.88
CA LEU A 254 18.61 1.71 3.38
C LEU A 254 18.78 0.99 2.03
N ASN A 255 18.04 -0.09 1.83
CA ASN A 255 18.15 -0.93 0.63
C ASN A 255 17.07 -0.62 -0.41
N ASN A 256 16.32 0.47 -0.23
CA ASN A 256 15.27 0.86 -1.16
C ASN A 256 14.29 -0.31 -1.40
N ILE A 257 13.89 -0.98 -0.32
CA ILE A 257 12.90 -2.08 -0.31
C ILE A 257 11.54 -1.47 0.03
N SER A 258 10.50 -1.93 -0.65
CA SER A 258 9.13 -1.48 -0.38
C SER A 258 8.65 -2.02 0.96
N LEU A 259 8.09 -1.15 1.82
CA LEU A 259 7.45 -1.56 3.07
C LEU A 259 6.31 -2.55 2.80
N ILE A 260 5.54 -2.31 1.74
CA ILE A 260 4.45 -3.19 1.30
C ILE A 260 4.99 -4.58 1.00
N ASP A 261 6.00 -4.69 0.14
CA ASP A 261 6.58 -5.96 -0.28
C ASP A 261 7.20 -6.72 0.91
N MET A 262 7.86 -6.00 1.82
CA MET A 262 8.40 -6.59 3.04
C MET A 262 7.28 -7.16 3.93
N LEU A 263 6.21 -6.39 4.16
CA LEU A 263 5.08 -6.82 4.98
C LEU A 263 4.37 -8.01 4.34
N GLU A 264 4.09 -7.98 3.04
CA GLU A 264 3.45 -9.08 2.32
C GLU A 264 4.23 -10.38 2.41
N ARG A 265 5.57 -10.33 2.25
CA ARG A 265 6.42 -11.51 2.43
C ARG A 265 6.35 -12.06 3.84
N LYS A 266 6.40 -11.19 4.87
CA LYS A 266 6.25 -11.60 6.28
C LYS A 266 4.87 -12.21 6.55
N ILE A 267 3.80 -11.59 6.05
CA ILE A 267 2.42 -12.08 6.17
C ILE A 267 2.27 -13.46 5.52
N ARG A 268 2.79 -13.62 4.30
CA ARG A 268 2.74 -14.89 3.58
C ARG A 268 3.45 -16.01 4.34
N ILE A 269 4.64 -15.74 4.88
CA ILE A 269 5.38 -16.72 5.68
C ILE A 269 4.64 -17.06 6.97
N ALA A 270 4.07 -16.08 7.66
CA ALA A 270 3.26 -16.34 8.84
C ALA A 270 2.03 -17.21 8.52
N ALA A 271 1.35 -16.95 7.39
CA ALA A 271 0.19 -17.72 6.94
C ALA A 271 0.55 -19.15 6.51
N GLU A 272 1.66 -19.33 5.80
CA GLU A 272 2.08 -20.63 5.26
C GLU A 272 2.81 -21.51 6.29
N ARG A 273 3.55 -20.91 7.23
CA ARG A 273 4.49 -21.62 8.12
C ARG A 273 4.28 -21.35 9.61
N GLY A 274 3.42 -20.41 9.98
CA GLY A 274 3.25 -19.99 11.38
C GLY A 274 4.44 -19.20 11.94
N GLU A 275 5.34 -18.71 11.08
CA GLU A 275 6.49 -17.91 11.48
C GLU A 275 6.13 -16.41 11.50
N TYR A 276 5.70 -15.90 12.66
CA TYR A 276 5.24 -14.51 12.83
C TYR A 276 6.36 -13.47 12.88
N TYR A 277 7.62 -13.90 12.97
CA TYR A 277 8.81 -13.07 12.83
C TYR A 277 9.82 -13.74 11.91
N VAL A 278 10.19 -13.06 10.83
CA VAL A 278 11.30 -13.40 9.95
C VAL A 278 12.10 -12.13 9.70
N SER A 279 13.41 -12.16 9.97
CA SER A 279 14.27 -10.99 9.77
C SER A 279 14.37 -10.61 8.28
N ILE A 280 14.55 -9.32 8.01
CA ILE A 280 14.74 -8.81 6.64
C ILE A 280 15.92 -9.47 5.91
N ASP A 281 16.99 -9.82 6.64
CA ASP A 281 18.13 -10.59 6.14
C ASP A 281 17.72 -11.93 5.49
N LYS A 282 16.75 -12.62 6.08
CA LYS A 282 16.25 -13.89 5.53
C LYS A 282 15.32 -13.65 4.34
N LEU A 283 14.56 -12.55 4.36
CA LEU A 283 13.65 -12.19 3.27
C LEU A 283 14.41 -11.71 2.02
N TYR A 284 15.56 -11.06 2.22
CA TYR A 284 16.40 -10.45 1.19
C TYR A 284 17.88 -10.73 1.49
N PRO A 285 18.41 -11.90 1.10
CA PRO A 285 19.78 -12.30 1.45
C PRO A 285 20.91 -11.40 0.91
N GLY A 286 20.62 -10.57 -0.10
CA GLY A 286 21.60 -9.71 -0.79
C GLY A 286 21.63 -8.25 -0.34
N ILE A 287 20.95 -7.89 0.75
CA ILE A 287 20.89 -6.49 1.20
C ILE A 287 22.23 -6.00 1.77
N ILE A 288 22.46 -4.70 1.62
CA ILE A 288 23.53 -3.96 2.30
C ILE A 288 23.24 -3.98 3.81
N LYS A 289 24.21 -4.54 4.54
CA LYS A 289 24.22 -4.60 5.99
C LYS A 289 25.16 -3.53 6.54
N ALA A 290 24.67 -2.31 6.68
CA ALA A 290 25.32 -1.34 7.57
C ALA A 290 25.13 -1.78 9.03
N GLY A 291 26.06 -1.44 9.92
CA GLY A 291 25.92 -1.74 11.34
C GLY A 291 24.64 -1.13 11.89
N HIS A 292 23.86 -1.91 12.65
CA HIS A 292 22.75 -1.39 13.45
C HIS A 292 23.32 -0.26 14.33
N PRO A 293 22.89 0.99 14.17
CA PRO A 293 23.36 2.03 15.07
C PRO A 293 22.57 1.83 16.37
N ASN A 294 23.26 1.26 17.36
CA ASN A 294 22.75 0.90 18.69
C ASN A 294 21.95 2.03 19.36
#